data_AF-A0A3A4SSP7-F1
#
_entry.id   AF-A0A3A4SSP7-F1
#
_cell.length_a   1.000
_cell.length_b   1.000
_cell.length_c   1.000
_cell.angle_alpha   90.00
_cell.angle_beta   90.00
_cell.angle_gamma   90.00
#
_symmetry.space_group_name_H-M   'P 1'
#
loop_
_entity.id
_entity.type
_entity.pdbx_description
1 polymer ?
#
loop_
_entity_poly.entity_id
_entity_poly.type
_entity_poly.pdbx_seq_one_letter_code
_entity_poly.pdbx_strand_id
1 'polypeptide(L)'
;MAIPTTRTKTKAEIRIDAEKCSGCGLCVSVCKDFGLRVENNKARVTDHSLFGCIGCGHCMAVCPTGAVTILGRTLSPDDLFELPEKAKAATYGQFHALMQRRRSIREFKDKPVEPDVIEKILETARTSPMGLPPSDVHVLVLGGKEKVRAFARDFCAYLETMKWLVSGWFLFLMRPFWGKANDELFRGFIKPLISIYTESMRKGVNLVNYDAPLAMYFYGSPYADPADPIVAATYAMMAGESLGLGTCMLGGVHPFIQSGKKAKEFRKKQGIRHASREGVFVIFGYPGVSYHKGIKRTFASVDRK
;
A
#
# COMPACT_ATOMS: atom_id res chain seq x y z
N MET A 1 -7.86 -7.51 24.92
CA MET A 1 -9.01 -6.89 24.22
C MET A 1 -8.69 -6.89 22.72
N ALA A 2 -9.58 -7.37 21.85
CA ALA A 2 -9.24 -7.56 20.43
C ALA A 2 -9.02 -6.22 19.70
N ILE A 3 -7.96 -6.14 18.90
CA ILE A 3 -7.68 -4.94 18.10
C ILE A 3 -8.62 -4.93 16.88
N PRO A 4 -9.45 -3.89 16.71
CA PRO A 4 -10.45 -3.84 15.65
C PRO A 4 -9.83 -3.47 14.29
N THR A 5 -10.39 -4.04 13.22
CA THR A 5 -10.10 -3.71 11.81
C THR A 5 -11.40 -3.42 11.08
N THR A 6 -11.38 -3.10 9.78
CA THR A 6 -12.63 -3.09 9.00
C THR A 6 -13.20 -4.48 8.75
N ARG A 7 -12.36 -5.52 8.84
CA ARG A 7 -12.69 -6.90 8.46
C ARG A 7 -13.10 -7.78 9.64
N THR A 8 -12.73 -7.40 10.87
CA THR A 8 -13.05 -8.14 12.09
C THR A 8 -12.97 -7.26 13.34
N LYS A 9 -13.78 -7.60 14.34
CA LYS A 9 -13.80 -6.96 15.67
C LYS A 9 -13.44 -7.92 16.82
N THR A 10 -13.11 -9.16 16.50
CA THR A 10 -12.86 -10.24 17.48
C THR A 10 -11.43 -10.75 17.41
N LYS A 11 -10.99 -11.45 18.47
CA LYS A 11 -9.73 -12.19 18.48
C LYS A 11 -9.86 -13.44 17.60
N ALA A 12 -8.75 -13.89 17.03
CA ALA A 12 -8.71 -15.20 16.40
C ALA A 12 -8.75 -16.30 17.49
N GLU A 13 -9.25 -17.47 17.11
CA GLU A 13 -9.25 -18.65 17.96
C GLU A 13 -7.95 -19.42 17.76
N ILE A 14 -7.32 -19.88 18.86
CA ILE A 14 -6.16 -20.77 18.81
C ILE A 14 -6.61 -22.17 19.22
N ARG A 15 -6.36 -23.17 18.37
CA ARG A 15 -6.56 -24.59 18.66
C ARG A 15 -5.23 -25.33 18.64
N ILE A 16 -5.06 -26.26 19.57
CA ILE A 16 -3.85 -27.07 19.69
C ILE A 16 -4.25 -28.55 19.71
N ASP A 17 -3.75 -29.31 18.75
CA ASP A 17 -3.84 -30.75 18.71
C ASP A 17 -2.76 -31.35 19.64
N ALA A 18 -3.20 -31.88 20.78
CA ALA A 18 -2.29 -32.43 21.79
C ALA A 18 -1.59 -33.72 21.33
N GLU A 19 -2.20 -34.48 20.42
CA GLU A 19 -1.64 -35.74 19.91
C GLU A 19 -0.49 -35.44 18.96
N LYS A 20 -0.65 -34.46 18.06
CA LYS A 20 0.40 -34.01 17.14
C LYS A 20 1.49 -33.16 17.78
N CYS A 21 1.21 -32.51 18.91
CA CYS A 21 2.15 -31.59 19.52
C CYS A 21 3.37 -32.32 20.10
N SER A 22 4.58 -31.97 19.65
CA SER A 22 5.84 -32.54 20.17
C SER A 22 6.38 -31.85 21.43
N GLY A 23 5.79 -30.70 21.82
CA GLY A 23 6.28 -29.93 22.97
C GLY A 23 7.49 -29.02 22.69
N CYS A 24 7.95 -28.90 21.44
CA CYS A 24 9.18 -28.17 21.09
C CYS A 24 9.18 -26.66 21.40
N GLY A 25 8.01 -26.03 21.63
CA GLY A 25 7.91 -24.64 22.05
C GLY A 25 8.13 -23.58 20.97
N LEU A 26 8.34 -23.93 19.70
CA LEU A 26 8.52 -22.96 18.60
C LEU A 26 7.34 -21.99 18.45
N CYS A 27 6.10 -22.48 18.62
CA CYS A 27 4.91 -21.63 18.56
C CYS A 27 4.88 -20.57 19.68
N VAL A 28 5.45 -20.88 20.85
CA VAL A 28 5.56 -19.96 21.99
C VAL A 28 6.62 -18.89 21.70
N SER A 29 7.77 -19.26 21.12
CA SER A 29 8.87 -18.32 20.87
C SER A 29 8.51 -17.23 19.84
N VAL A 30 7.69 -17.57 18.84
CA VAL A 30 7.23 -16.62 17.80
C VAL A 30 6.00 -15.81 18.20
N CYS A 31 5.21 -16.25 19.18
CA CYS A 31 4.00 -15.55 19.61
C CYS A 31 4.34 -14.33 20.49
N LYS A 32 4.44 -13.14 19.88
CA LYS A 32 4.74 -11.89 20.60
C LYS A 32 3.55 -11.26 21.33
N ASP A 33 2.38 -11.87 21.21
CA ASP A 33 1.22 -11.56 22.05
C ASP A 33 1.21 -12.39 23.35
N PHE A 34 2.14 -13.35 23.49
CA PHE A 34 2.28 -14.26 24.64
C PHE A 34 1.03 -15.11 24.93
N GLY A 35 0.23 -15.42 23.90
CA GLY A 35 -0.99 -16.21 24.02
C GLY A 35 -0.80 -17.73 24.13
N LEU A 36 0.45 -18.21 24.16
CA LEU A 36 0.81 -19.62 24.21
C LEU A 36 1.86 -19.87 25.31
N ARG A 37 1.79 -21.04 25.95
CA ARG A 37 2.82 -21.55 26.89
C ARG A 37 3.08 -23.03 26.65
N VAL A 38 4.22 -23.54 27.14
CA VAL A 38 4.47 -24.98 27.22
C VAL A 38 4.16 -25.45 28.64
N GLU A 39 3.38 -26.51 28.77
CA GLU A 39 2.99 -27.13 30.03
C GLU A 39 2.88 -28.65 29.81
N ASN A 40 3.49 -29.44 30.70
CA ASN A 40 3.54 -30.91 30.58
C ASN A 40 4.03 -31.38 29.19
N ASN A 41 5.11 -30.78 28.68
CA ASN A 41 5.67 -31.05 27.35
C ASN A 41 4.67 -30.86 26.18
N LYS A 42 3.65 -30.01 26.34
CA LYS A 42 2.70 -29.69 25.27
C LYS A 42 2.41 -28.20 25.23
N ALA A 43 2.13 -27.67 24.04
CA ALA A 43 1.68 -26.30 23.91
C ALA A 43 0.24 -26.17 24.46
N ARG A 44 -0.05 -25.05 25.13
CA ARG A 44 -1.36 -24.68 25.67
C ARG A 44 -1.63 -23.20 25.43
N VAL A 45 -2.89 -22.87 25.21
CA VAL A 45 -3.35 -21.47 25.20
C VAL A 45 -3.31 -20.93 26.63
N THR A 46 -2.93 -19.67 26.79
CA THR A 46 -2.89 -18.99 28.10
C THR A 46 -3.78 -17.75 28.08
N ASP A 47 -4.27 -17.36 29.25
CA ASP A 47 -5.07 -16.14 29.43
C ASP A 47 -4.20 -14.88 29.60
N HIS A 48 -2.87 -15.02 29.66
CA HIS A 48 -1.92 -13.92 29.80
C HIS A 48 -1.57 -13.21 28.48
N SER A 49 -2.40 -13.35 27.45
CA SER A 49 -2.21 -12.64 26.18
C SER A 49 -2.35 -11.13 26.37
N LEU A 50 -1.53 -10.32 25.70
CA LEU A 50 -1.60 -8.86 25.80
C LEU A 50 -2.87 -8.31 25.16
N PHE A 51 -3.08 -8.62 23.88
CA PHE A 51 -4.22 -8.17 23.08
C PHE A 51 -5.13 -9.32 22.67
N GLY A 52 -4.71 -10.56 22.92
CA GLY A 52 -5.36 -11.76 22.39
C GLY A 52 -4.94 -12.01 20.95
N CYS A 53 -5.15 -13.23 20.47
CA CYS A 53 -4.64 -13.65 19.16
C CYS A 53 -5.07 -12.68 18.04
N ILE A 54 -4.08 -12.00 17.46
CA ILE A 54 -4.28 -11.05 16.35
C ILE A 54 -4.42 -11.76 14.99
N GLY A 55 -4.25 -13.07 14.93
CA GLY A 55 -4.38 -13.84 13.69
C GLY A 55 -3.23 -13.61 12.70
N CYS A 56 -1.97 -13.56 13.17
CA CYS A 56 -0.79 -13.44 12.29
C CYS A 56 -0.29 -14.77 11.71
N GLY A 57 -0.75 -15.91 12.22
CA GLY A 57 -0.43 -17.23 11.67
C GLY A 57 0.99 -17.75 11.90
N HIS A 58 1.93 -16.95 12.44
CA HIS A 58 3.33 -17.38 12.63
C HIS A 58 3.48 -18.67 13.44
N CYS A 59 2.63 -18.88 14.46
CA CYS A 59 2.64 -20.11 15.25
C CYS A 59 2.18 -21.34 14.47
N MET A 60 1.27 -21.19 13.48
CA MET A 60 0.92 -22.29 12.56
C MET A 60 2.08 -22.56 11.61
N ALA A 61 2.60 -21.51 10.97
CA ALA A 61 3.63 -21.62 9.94
C ALA A 61 4.96 -22.19 10.46
N VAL A 62 5.30 -21.98 11.73
CA VAL A 62 6.53 -22.52 12.34
C VAL A 62 6.36 -23.94 12.90
N CYS A 63 5.13 -24.45 13.01
CA CYS A 63 4.87 -25.72 13.70
C CYS A 63 5.24 -26.91 12.80
N PRO A 64 6.29 -27.69 13.13
CA PRO A 64 6.76 -28.76 12.25
C PRO A 64 5.81 -29.96 12.18
N THR A 65 4.90 -30.09 13.16
CA THR A 65 3.94 -31.20 13.22
C THR A 65 2.51 -30.78 12.86
N GLY A 66 2.30 -29.52 12.46
CA GLY A 66 0.96 -29.00 12.15
C GLY A 66 -0.02 -29.05 13.33
N ALA A 67 0.48 -28.98 14.57
CA ALA A 67 -0.32 -29.12 15.78
C ALA A 67 -1.07 -27.82 16.19
N VAL A 68 -0.75 -26.67 15.60
CA VAL A 68 -1.34 -25.38 15.95
C VAL A 68 -2.21 -24.90 14.80
N THR A 69 -3.45 -24.53 15.12
CA THR A 69 -4.44 -23.99 14.17
C THR A 69 -4.97 -22.66 14.68
N ILE A 70 -5.07 -21.68 13.77
CA ILE A 70 -5.62 -20.36 14.01
C ILE A 70 -6.83 -20.19 13.09
N LEU A 71 -7.95 -19.77 13.66
CA LEU A 71 -9.20 -19.56 12.94
C LEU A 71 -9.77 -18.18 13.21
N GLY A 72 -10.35 -17.58 12.17
CA GLY A 72 -10.96 -16.25 12.25
C GLY A 72 -9.97 -15.14 11.92
N ARG A 73 -10.45 -13.89 12.00
CA ARG A 73 -9.71 -12.71 11.51
C ARG A 73 -9.19 -12.87 10.07
N THR A 74 -9.99 -13.53 9.23
CA THR A 74 -9.68 -13.85 7.82
C THR A 74 -8.40 -14.66 7.63
N LEU A 75 -8.13 -15.56 8.58
CA LEU A 75 -7.07 -16.54 8.50
C LEU A 75 -7.63 -17.92 8.87
N SER A 76 -7.15 -18.92 8.15
CA SER A 76 -7.44 -20.34 8.31
C SER A 76 -6.21 -21.17 7.95
N PRO A 77 -6.19 -22.48 8.26
CA PRO A 77 -5.12 -23.38 7.80
C PRO A 77 -4.95 -23.42 6.27
N ASP A 78 -6.02 -23.21 5.51
CA ASP A 78 -6.00 -23.26 4.03
C ASP A 78 -5.24 -22.07 3.41
N ASP A 79 -4.96 -21.02 4.21
CA ASP A 79 -4.18 -19.86 3.79
C ASP A 79 -2.66 -20.10 3.90
N LEU A 80 -2.22 -21.23 4.47
CA LEU A 80 -0.82 -21.60 4.52
C LEU A 80 -0.35 -22.13 3.16
N PHE A 81 0.89 -21.82 2.82
CA PHE A 81 1.55 -22.31 1.62
C PHE A 81 2.99 -22.68 1.93
N GLU A 82 3.54 -23.59 1.14
CA GLU A 82 4.95 -23.97 1.24
C GLU A 82 5.84 -22.83 0.73
N LEU A 83 6.81 -22.43 1.55
CA LEU A 83 7.75 -21.40 1.14
C LEU A 83 8.58 -21.90 -0.06
N PRO A 84 8.81 -21.04 -1.07
CA PRO A 84 9.74 -21.37 -2.14
C PRO A 84 11.12 -21.73 -1.57
N GLU A 85 11.80 -22.67 -2.22
CA GLU A 85 13.18 -23.02 -1.88
C GLU A 85 14.07 -21.77 -1.79
N LYS A 86 14.93 -21.72 -0.77
CA LYS A 86 15.85 -20.59 -0.55
C LYS A 86 16.72 -20.28 -1.77
N ALA A 87 17.08 -21.28 -2.58
CA ALA A 87 17.86 -21.10 -3.80
C ALA A 87 17.12 -20.34 -4.92
N LYS A 88 15.78 -20.30 -4.89
CA LYS A 88 14.94 -19.54 -5.84
C LYS A 88 14.74 -18.08 -5.40
N ALA A 89 15.12 -17.73 -4.17
CA ALA A 89 15.03 -16.36 -3.68
C ALA A 89 16.05 -15.44 -4.38
N ALA A 90 15.70 -14.16 -4.53
CA ALA A 90 16.60 -13.17 -5.11
C ALA A 90 17.85 -12.97 -4.24
N THR A 91 19.01 -13.01 -4.86
CA THR A 91 20.28 -12.61 -4.23
C THR A 91 20.34 -11.08 -4.06
N TYR A 92 21.23 -10.60 -3.19
CA TYR A 92 21.49 -9.17 -3.05
C TYR A 92 21.83 -8.51 -4.39
N GLY A 93 22.68 -9.15 -5.20
CA GLY A 93 23.06 -8.62 -6.52
C GLY A 93 21.87 -8.46 -7.46
N GLN A 94 21.02 -9.48 -7.54
CA GLN A 94 19.79 -9.44 -8.38
C GLN A 94 18.81 -8.37 -7.89
N PHE A 95 18.55 -8.33 -6.58
CA PHE A 95 17.64 -7.33 -6.00
C PHE A 95 18.19 -5.91 -6.18
N HIS A 96 19.48 -5.70 -5.90
CA HIS A 96 20.11 -4.39 -6.04
C HIS A 96 20.13 -3.92 -7.50
N ALA A 97 20.37 -4.83 -8.46
CA ALA A 97 20.27 -4.51 -9.89
C ALA A 97 18.85 -4.04 -10.27
N LEU A 98 17.79 -4.72 -9.77
CA LEU A 98 16.41 -4.27 -9.97
C LEU A 98 16.22 -2.85 -9.41
N MET A 99 16.68 -2.58 -8.19
CA MET A 99 16.56 -1.26 -7.55
C MET A 99 17.30 -0.15 -8.30
N GLN A 100 18.46 -0.45 -8.90
CA GLN A 100 19.24 0.50 -9.68
C GLN A 100 18.63 0.80 -11.06
N ARG A 101 18.01 -0.21 -11.69
CA ARG A 101 17.37 -0.06 -13.00
C ARG A 101 16.02 0.65 -12.92
N ARG A 102 15.28 0.45 -11.83
CA ARG A 102 13.97 1.04 -11.60
C ARG A 102 14.01 2.57 -11.67
N ARG A 103 13.10 3.18 -12.41
CA ARG A 103 12.94 4.64 -12.52
C ARG A 103 11.47 5.05 -12.41
N SER A 104 11.23 6.33 -12.18
CA SER A 104 9.88 6.90 -12.27
C SER A 104 9.57 7.16 -13.74
N ILE A 105 8.94 6.19 -14.41
CA ILE A 105 8.56 6.26 -15.82
C ILE A 105 7.19 6.94 -15.96
N ARG A 106 7.08 7.91 -16.87
CA ARG A 106 5.84 8.64 -17.17
C ARG A 106 5.52 8.63 -18.66
N GLU A 107 6.39 8.05 -19.47
CA GLU A 107 6.27 7.89 -20.90
C GLU A 107 6.02 6.41 -21.19
N PHE A 108 4.79 6.07 -21.53
CA PHE A 108 4.37 4.69 -21.79
C PHE A 108 4.08 4.47 -23.27
N LYS A 109 4.34 3.25 -23.75
CA LYS A 109 3.82 2.79 -25.04
C LYS A 109 2.30 2.72 -24.99
N ASP A 110 1.64 2.90 -26.13
CA ASP A 110 0.19 2.68 -26.26
C ASP A 110 -0.12 1.19 -26.34
N LYS A 111 0.22 0.46 -25.27
CA LYS A 111 0.04 -0.97 -25.11
C LYS A 111 -0.67 -1.24 -23.77
N PRO A 112 -1.80 -1.98 -23.76
CA PRO A 112 -2.46 -2.35 -22.51
C PRO A 112 -1.57 -3.27 -21.65
N VAL A 113 -1.77 -3.24 -20.34
CA VAL A 113 -1.20 -4.24 -19.42
C VAL A 113 -2.16 -5.42 -19.34
N GLU A 114 -1.62 -6.62 -19.53
CA GLU A 114 -2.36 -7.87 -19.60
C GLU A 114 -3.00 -8.24 -18.25
N PRO A 115 -4.21 -8.83 -18.21
CA PRO A 115 -4.88 -9.16 -16.94
C PRO A 115 -4.08 -10.08 -16.01
N ASP A 116 -3.34 -11.06 -16.55
CA ASP A 116 -2.50 -11.96 -15.75
C ASP A 116 -1.30 -11.21 -15.13
N VAL A 117 -0.77 -10.20 -15.82
CA VAL A 117 0.29 -9.32 -15.30
C VAL A 117 -0.26 -8.45 -14.17
N ILE A 118 -1.49 -7.93 -14.30
CA ILE A 118 -2.17 -7.19 -13.23
C ILE A 118 -2.35 -8.07 -11.99
N GLU A 119 -2.78 -9.33 -12.16
CA GLU A 119 -2.95 -10.23 -11.03
C GLU A 119 -1.63 -10.57 -10.34
N LYS A 120 -0.55 -10.85 -11.09
CA LYS A 120 0.79 -11.07 -10.50
C LYS A 120 1.27 -9.89 -9.66
N ILE A 121 0.96 -8.66 -10.07
CA ILE A 121 1.27 -7.44 -9.30
C ILE A 121 0.47 -7.43 -7.99
N LEU A 122 -0.83 -7.74 -8.04
CA LEU A 122 -1.70 -7.78 -6.86
C LEU A 122 -1.34 -8.92 -5.91
N GLU A 123 -1.03 -10.11 -6.42
CA GLU A 123 -0.50 -11.26 -5.66
C GLU A 123 0.75 -10.87 -4.89
N THR A 124 1.72 -10.25 -5.57
CA THR A 124 2.95 -9.80 -4.93
C THR A 124 2.66 -8.71 -3.88
N ALA A 125 1.80 -7.74 -4.20
CA ALA A 125 1.41 -6.68 -3.25
C ALA A 125 0.73 -7.23 -2.00
N ARG A 126 -0.07 -8.31 -2.11
CA ARG A 126 -0.71 -8.97 -0.95
C ARG A 126 0.28 -9.57 0.05
N THR A 127 1.52 -9.85 -0.38
CA THR A 127 2.59 -10.34 0.51
C THR A 127 3.25 -9.23 1.33
N SER A 128 2.84 -7.97 1.16
CA SER A 128 3.40 -6.86 1.93
C SER A 128 3.21 -7.09 3.43
N PRO A 129 4.25 -6.85 4.26
CA PRO A 129 4.07 -6.87 5.71
C PRO A 129 3.08 -5.78 6.12
N MET A 130 2.41 -6.01 7.24
CA MET A 130 1.43 -5.09 7.81
C MET A 130 1.62 -5.03 9.32
N GLY A 131 1.28 -3.88 9.92
CA GLY A 131 1.37 -3.72 11.37
C GLY A 131 0.44 -4.68 12.13
N LEU A 132 -0.79 -4.85 11.65
CA LEU A 132 -1.79 -5.71 12.26
C LEU A 132 -2.58 -6.49 11.19
N PRO A 133 -2.66 -7.82 11.28
CA PRO A 133 -3.52 -8.61 10.40
C PRO A 133 -4.98 -8.63 10.89
N PRO A 134 -5.93 -8.82 9.97
CA PRO A 134 -5.71 -8.88 8.53
C PRO A 134 -5.48 -7.51 7.91
N SER A 135 -4.86 -7.48 6.72
CA SER A 135 -4.58 -6.22 6.02
C SER A 135 -5.87 -5.41 5.82
N ASP A 136 -5.79 -4.13 6.19
CA ASP A 136 -6.81 -3.10 6.00
C ASP A 136 -6.43 -2.13 4.86
N VAL A 137 -5.52 -2.56 3.97
CA VAL A 137 -5.20 -1.84 2.73
C VAL A 137 -6.23 -2.17 1.65
N HIS A 138 -6.73 -1.12 0.99
CA HIS A 138 -7.59 -1.23 -0.18
C HIS A 138 -6.84 -0.81 -1.44
N VAL A 139 -7.22 -1.42 -2.57
CA VAL A 139 -6.66 -1.10 -3.89
C VAL A 139 -7.79 -0.78 -4.85
N LEU A 140 -7.79 0.41 -5.44
CA LEU A 140 -8.62 0.73 -6.61
C LEU A 140 -7.78 0.51 -7.87
N VAL A 141 -8.19 -0.43 -8.71
CA VAL A 141 -7.50 -0.78 -9.96
C VAL A 141 -8.21 -0.13 -11.16
N LEU A 142 -7.49 0.70 -11.89
CA LEU A 142 -7.93 1.34 -13.12
C LEU A 142 -7.17 0.70 -14.29
N GLY A 143 -7.70 -0.40 -14.81
CA GLY A 143 -7.14 -1.10 -15.97
C GLY A 143 -7.62 -0.49 -17.29
N GLY A 144 -6.68 -0.07 -18.13
CA GLY A 144 -6.91 0.53 -19.44
C GLY A 144 -6.78 2.06 -19.43
N LYS A 145 -6.09 2.59 -20.45
CA LYS A 145 -5.83 4.02 -20.65
C LYS A 145 -7.08 4.89 -20.56
N GLU A 146 -8.21 4.43 -21.09
CA GLU A 146 -9.47 5.18 -21.04
C GLU A 146 -9.98 5.38 -19.62
N LYS A 147 -9.95 4.34 -18.77
CA LYS A 147 -10.38 4.43 -17.37
C LYS A 147 -9.43 5.31 -16.56
N VAL A 148 -8.13 5.17 -16.79
CA VAL A 148 -7.09 6.00 -16.16
C VAL A 148 -7.27 7.48 -16.52
N ARG A 149 -7.51 7.78 -17.81
CA ARG A 149 -7.77 9.14 -18.29
C ARG A 149 -9.11 9.68 -17.81
N ALA A 150 -10.15 8.86 -17.73
CA ALA A 150 -11.46 9.26 -17.19
C ALA A 150 -11.36 9.68 -15.73
N PHE A 151 -10.63 8.92 -14.90
CA PHE A 151 -10.33 9.31 -13.52
C PHE A 151 -9.62 10.67 -13.47
N ALA A 152 -8.61 10.89 -14.30
CA ALA A 152 -7.87 12.15 -14.34
C ALA A 152 -8.76 13.33 -14.72
N ARG A 153 -9.66 13.18 -15.71
CA ARG A 153 -10.64 14.21 -16.07
C ARG A 153 -11.56 14.56 -14.92
N ASP A 154 -12.12 13.55 -14.26
CA ASP A 154 -12.99 13.74 -13.11
C ASP A 154 -12.25 14.44 -11.96
N PHE A 155 -10.99 14.05 -11.72
CA PHE A 155 -10.16 14.68 -10.71
C PHE A 155 -9.87 16.15 -11.03
N CYS A 156 -9.53 16.47 -12.28
CA CYS A 156 -9.35 17.85 -12.71
C CYS A 156 -10.63 18.68 -12.58
N ALA A 157 -11.79 18.14 -12.96
CA ALA A 157 -13.07 18.81 -12.77
C ALA A 157 -13.36 19.08 -11.28
N TYR A 158 -13.00 18.13 -10.40
CA TYR A 158 -13.07 18.33 -8.96
C TYR A 158 -12.11 19.43 -8.46
N LEU A 159 -10.86 19.46 -8.94
CA LEU A 159 -9.86 20.47 -8.59
C LEU A 159 -10.30 21.89 -8.96
N GLU A 160 -10.99 22.08 -10.10
CA GLU A 160 -11.56 23.38 -10.50
C GLU A 160 -12.45 23.97 -9.40
N THR A 161 -13.21 23.12 -8.71
CA THR A 161 -14.11 23.55 -7.64
C THR A 161 -13.39 23.98 -6.36
N MET A 162 -12.07 23.76 -6.28
CA MET A 162 -11.21 24.07 -5.14
C MET A 162 -10.28 25.27 -5.38
N LYS A 163 -10.28 25.87 -6.57
CA LYS A 163 -9.37 27.00 -6.88
C LYS A 163 -9.48 28.18 -5.91
N TRP A 164 -10.64 28.39 -5.31
CA TRP A 164 -10.84 29.44 -4.31
C TRP A 164 -10.01 29.22 -3.03
N LEU A 165 -9.76 27.97 -2.64
CA LEU A 165 -8.92 27.58 -1.48
C LEU A 165 -7.43 27.87 -1.69
N VAL A 166 -7.03 28.16 -2.93
CA VAL A 166 -5.66 28.57 -3.27
C VAL A 166 -5.61 30.00 -3.80
N SER A 167 -6.68 30.78 -3.59
CA SER A 167 -6.71 32.20 -3.92
C SER A 167 -5.77 32.99 -3.02
N GLY A 168 -5.20 34.09 -3.54
CA GLY A 168 -4.21 34.89 -2.81
C GLY A 168 -4.76 35.42 -1.48
N TRP A 169 -6.03 35.86 -1.47
CA TRP A 169 -6.74 36.30 -0.28
C TRP A 169 -6.92 35.18 0.75
N PHE A 170 -7.41 34.01 0.33
CA PHE A 170 -7.59 32.87 1.25
C PHE A 170 -6.26 32.43 1.85
N LEU A 171 -5.21 32.31 1.04
CA LEU A 171 -3.87 31.95 1.53
C LEU A 171 -3.31 33.01 2.48
N PHE A 172 -3.57 34.29 2.25
CA PHE A 172 -3.17 35.37 3.16
C PHE A 172 -3.86 35.23 4.53
N LEU A 173 -5.17 34.98 4.52
CA LEU A 173 -5.97 34.77 5.72
C LEU A 173 -5.53 33.52 6.51
N MET A 174 -5.15 32.44 5.81
CA MET A 174 -4.76 31.18 6.44
C MET A 174 -3.32 31.16 6.99
N ARG A 175 -2.45 32.06 6.52
CA ARG A 175 -1.03 32.12 6.91
C ARG A 175 -0.78 32.09 8.43
N PRO A 176 -1.53 32.81 9.28
CA PRO A 176 -1.33 32.75 10.74
C PRO A 176 -1.66 31.39 11.37
N PHE A 177 -2.48 30.57 10.73
CA PHE A 177 -3.02 29.34 11.31
C PHE A 177 -2.21 28.08 10.99
N TRP A 178 -1.49 28.05 9.86
CA TRP A 178 -0.82 26.83 9.38
C TRP A 178 0.71 26.91 9.29
N GLY A 179 1.32 28.03 9.65
CA GLY A 179 2.78 28.18 9.70
C GLY A 179 3.46 28.39 8.34
N LYS A 180 4.76 28.71 8.38
CA LYS A 180 5.56 29.11 7.21
C LYS A 180 5.74 28.00 6.17
N ALA A 181 6.09 26.80 6.59
CA ALA A 181 6.34 25.68 5.68
C ALA A 181 5.08 25.30 4.86
N ASN A 182 3.91 25.30 5.49
CA ASN A 182 2.66 25.06 4.78
C ASN A 182 2.32 26.20 3.82
N ASP A 183 2.47 27.47 4.23
CA ASP A 183 2.23 28.60 3.33
C ASP A 183 3.13 28.55 2.07
N GLU A 184 4.41 28.21 2.24
CA GLU A 184 5.36 27.99 1.14
C GLU A 184 4.93 26.84 0.22
N LEU A 185 4.53 25.70 0.79
CA LEU A 185 4.03 24.56 0.02
C LEU A 185 2.76 24.94 -0.77
N PHE A 186 1.82 25.64 -0.14
CA PHE A 186 0.56 26.02 -0.79
C PHE A 186 0.79 27.00 -1.93
N ARG A 187 1.63 28.02 -1.73
CA ARG A 187 1.92 29.05 -2.75
C ARG A 187 2.84 28.54 -3.85
N GLY A 188 3.90 27.83 -3.48
CA GLY A 188 4.98 27.42 -4.37
C GLY A 188 4.69 26.13 -5.13
N PHE A 189 3.82 25.26 -4.61
CA PHE A 189 3.55 23.96 -5.23
C PHE A 189 2.06 23.71 -5.46
N ILE A 190 1.21 23.74 -4.43
CA ILE A 190 -0.20 23.30 -4.54
C ILE A 190 -1.01 24.19 -5.49
N LYS A 191 -0.87 25.52 -5.38
CA LYS A 191 -1.57 26.47 -6.26
C LYS A 191 -1.15 26.28 -7.73
N PRO A 192 0.15 26.28 -8.10
CA PRO A 192 0.58 25.94 -9.46
C PRO A 192 0.11 24.56 -9.92
N LEU A 193 0.18 23.55 -9.06
CA LEU A 193 -0.22 22.17 -9.38
C LEU A 193 -1.68 22.11 -9.84
N ILE A 194 -2.60 22.75 -9.11
CA ILE A 194 -4.02 22.79 -9.47
C ILE A 194 -4.20 23.41 -10.86
N SER A 195 -3.60 24.57 -11.12
CA SER A 195 -3.71 25.23 -12.43
C SER A 195 -3.10 24.38 -13.55
N ILE A 196 -1.89 23.86 -13.36
CA ILE A 196 -1.18 23.04 -14.34
C ILE A 196 -2.00 21.80 -14.69
N TYR A 197 -2.52 21.08 -13.69
CA TYR A 197 -3.32 19.88 -13.92
C TYR A 197 -4.59 20.20 -14.70
N THR A 198 -5.37 21.20 -14.27
CA THR A 198 -6.66 21.44 -14.90
C THR A 198 -6.55 22.10 -16.27
N GLU A 199 -5.58 22.99 -16.48
CA GLU A 199 -5.33 23.62 -17.79
C GLU A 199 -4.73 22.64 -18.79
N SER A 200 -3.78 21.80 -18.38
CA SER A 200 -3.20 20.78 -19.26
C SER A 200 -4.27 19.78 -19.69
N MET A 201 -5.13 19.34 -18.76
CA MET A 201 -6.23 18.44 -19.08
C MET A 201 -7.20 19.05 -20.09
N ARG A 202 -7.52 20.35 -19.97
CA ARG A 202 -8.34 21.07 -20.97
C ARG A 202 -7.69 21.10 -22.36
N LYS A 203 -6.36 21.16 -22.43
CA LYS A 203 -5.57 21.07 -23.67
C LYS A 203 -5.38 19.62 -24.14
N GLY A 204 -5.99 18.63 -23.48
CA GLY A 204 -5.86 17.22 -23.81
C GLY A 204 -4.58 16.55 -23.31
N VAL A 205 -3.76 17.24 -22.51
CA VAL A 205 -2.51 16.71 -21.94
C VAL A 205 -2.75 16.25 -20.50
N ASN A 206 -2.58 14.97 -20.23
CA ASN A 206 -2.85 14.39 -18.92
C ASN A 206 -1.59 14.31 -18.06
N LEU A 207 -1.39 15.30 -17.18
CA LEU A 207 -0.26 15.32 -16.24
C LEU A 207 -0.55 14.67 -14.89
N VAL A 208 -1.80 14.25 -14.65
CA VAL A 208 -2.21 13.64 -13.39
C VAL A 208 -1.65 12.22 -13.29
N ASN A 209 -1.81 11.43 -14.35
CA ASN A 209 -1.38 10.03 -14.41
C ASN A 209 -0.79 9.61 -15.77
N TYR A 210 -0.45 10.60 -16.62
CA TYR A 210 0.35 10.42 -17.84
C TYR A 210 -0.23 9.43 -18.86
N ASP A 211 -1.57 9.31 -18.89
CA ASP A 211 -2.28 8.36 -19.77
C ASP A 211 -1.74 6.93 -19.66
N ALA A 212 -1.25 6.54 -18.48
CA ALA A 212 -0.73 5.20 -18.25
C ALA A 212 -1.80 4.14 -18.56
N PRO A 213 -1.42 2.98 -19.12
CA PRO A 213 -2.36 1.90 -19.41
C PRO A 213 -2.92 1.24 -18.15
N LEU A 214 -2.30 1.45 -16.99
CA LEU A 214 -2.75 0.93 -15.70
C LEU A 214 -2.42 1.92 -14.58
N ALA A 215 -3.37 2.15 -13.68
CA ALA A 215 -3.14 2.86 -12.43
C ALA A 215 -3.79 2.09 -11.26
N MET A 216 -3.08 1.99 -10.13
CA MET A 216 -3.60 1.41 -8.91
C MET A 216 -3.47 2.41 -7.76
N TYR A 217 -4.54 2.64 -7.02
CA TYR A 217 -4.53 3.48 -5.83
C TYR A 217 -4.58 2.62 -4.57
N PHE A 218 -3.49 2.65 -3.81
CA PHE A 218 -3.37 1.97 -2.52
C PHE A 218 -3.71 2.95 -1.41
N TYR A 219 -4.65 2.59 -0.55
CA TYR A 219 -5.08 3.44 0.56
C TYR A 219 -5.55 2.61 1.75
N GLY A 220 -5.23 3.07 2.95
CA GLY A 220 -5.63 2.39 4.18
C GLY A 220 -7.09 2.67 4.57
N SER A 221 -7.70 1.75 5.29
CA SER A 221 -8.93 2.03 6.04
C SER A 221 -8.67 3.02 7.21
N PRO A 222 -9.71 3.50 7.92
CA PRO A 222 -9.52 4.28 9.15
C PRO A 222 -8.78 3.55 10.28
N TYR A 223 -8.67 2.21 10.22
CA TYR A 223 -7.96 1.38 11.19
C TYR A 223 -6.56 0.97 10.72
N ALA A 224 -6.22 1.20 9.45
CA ALA A 224 -4.94 0.80 8.88
C ALA A 224 -3.78 1.62 9.47
N ASP A 225 -2.62 0.99 9.61
CA ASP A 225 -1.40 1.75 9.86
C ASP A 225 -1.10 2.65 8.64
N PRO A 226 -0.71 3.93 8.85
CA PRO A 226 -0.39 4.84 7.75
C PRO A 226 0.70 4.30 6.79
N ALA A 227 1.62 3.48 7.26
CA ALA A 227 2.69 2.93 6.42
C ALA A 227 2.22 1.79 5.50
N ASP A 228 1.26 0.98 5.95
CA ASP A 228 0.79 -0.22 5.25
C ASP A 228 0.45 0.01 3.76
N PRO A 229 -0.37 1.02 3.37
CA PRO A 229 -0.69 1.24 1.95
C PRO A 229 0.52 1.63 1.11
N ILE A 230 1.50 2.32 1.69
CA ILE A 230 2.72 2.74 0.98
C ILE A 230 3.67 1.54 0.79
N VAL A 231 3.75 0.64 1.78
CA VAL A 231 4.51 -0.60 1.67
C VAL A 231 3.89 -1.51 0.60
N ALA A 232 2.57 -1.69 0.61
CA ALA A 232 1.86 -2.47 -0.40
C ALA A 232 2.06 -1.89 -1.82
N ALA A 233 1.95 -0.57 -1.97
CA ALA A 233 2.25 0.12 -3.23
C ALA A 233 3.71 -0.08 -3.69
N THR A 234 4.65 -0.14 -2.74
CA THR A 234 6.08 -0.39 -3.03
C THR A 234 6.29 -1.80 -3.56
N TYR A 235 5.64 -2.81 -2.98
CA TYR A 235 5.68 -4.19 -3.46
C TYR A 235 5.07 -4.30 -4.86
N ALA A 236 3.91 -3.67 -5.08
CA ALA A 236 3.29 -3.62 -6.40
C ALA A 236 4.21 -2.98 -7.46
N MET A 237 4.85 -1.86 -7.12
CA MET A 237 5.81 -1.18 -7.99
C MET A 237 6.99 -2.09 -8.34
N MET A 238 7.59 -2.77 -7.36
CA MET A 238 8.70 -3.70 -7.59
C MET A 238 8.29 -4.91 -8.43
N ALA A 239 7.08 -5.42 -8.24
CA ALA A 239 6.51 -6.50 -9.05
C ALA A 239 6.29 -6.07 -10.50
N GLY A 240 5.75 -4.86 -10.74
CA GLY A 240 5.62 -4.32 -12.09
C GLY A 240 6.96 -4.24 -12.82
N GLU A 241 8.01 -3.82 -12.11
CA GLU A 241 9.36 -3.67 -12.68
C GLU A 241 10.05 -5.01 -12.94
N SER A 242 9.84 -6.02 -12.08
CA SER A 242 10.33 -7.38 -12.34
C SER A 242 9.62 -8.04 -13.54
N LEU A 243 8.40 -7.60 -13.85
CA LEU A 243 7.62 -8.00 -15.03
C LEU A 243 7.95 -7.17 -16.29
N GLY A 244 8.92 -6.25 -16.20
CA GLY A 244 9.38 -5.44 -17.34
C GLY A 244 8.55 -4.18 -17.61
N LEU A 245 7.65 -3.80 -16.71
CA LEU A 245 6.91 -2.54 -16.78
C LEU A 245 7.74 -1.39 -16.22
N GLY A 246 7.56 -0.20 -16.78
CA GLY A 246 7.93 1.05 -16.11
C GLY A 246 6.86 1.45 -15.10
N THR A 247 7.29 2.05 -13.99
CA THR A 247 6.37 2.45 -12.92
C THR A 247 6.61 3.87 -12.41
N CYS A 248 5.59 4.48 -11.80
CA CYS A 248 5.78 5.72 -11.04
C CYS A 248 4.77 5.83 -9.90
N MET A 249 5.24 6.19 -8.71
CA MET A 249 4.38 6.60 -7.60
C MET A 249 3.96 8.06 -7.77
N LEU A 250 2.68 8.33 -7.51
CA LEU A 250 2.05 9.63 -7.66
C LEU A 250 1.33 10.02 -6.36
N GLY A 251 1.88 11.00 -5.65
CA GLY A 251 1.30 11.55 -4.42
C GLY A 251 0.32 12.72 -4.64
N GLY A 252 0.16 13.19 -5.88
CA GLY A 252 -0.58 14.42 -6.19
C GLY A 252 -2.10 14.33 -6.11
N VAL A 253 -2.68 13.14 -5.93
CA VAL A 253 -4.15 12.94 -5.84
C VAL A 253 -4.61 12.77 -4.39
N HIS A 254 -3.90 11.92 -3.63
CA HIS A 254 -4.33 11.48 -2.30
C HIS A 254 -4.70 12.65 -1.36
N PRO A 255 -3.85 13.68 -1.15
CA PRO A 255 -4.15 14.73 -0.17
C PRO A 255 -5.46 15.50 -0.46
N PHE A 256 -5.79 15.69 -1.73
CA PHE A 256 -6.97 16.46 -2.13
C PHE A 256 -8.27 15.72 -1.87
N ILE A 257 -8.26 14.39 -1.89
CA ILE A 257 -9.48 13.59 -1.85
C ILE A 257 -9.80 13.07 -0.45
N GLN A 258 -9.25 13.66 0.64
CA GLN A 258 -9.51 13.17 2.00
C GLN A 258 -10.64 13.92 2.72
N SER A 259 -10.64 15.25 2.67
CA SER A 259 -11.47 16.08 3.55
C SER A 259 -12.53 16.89 2.82
N GLY A 260 -13.69 17.08 3.46
CA GLY A 260 -14.80 17.90 2.95
C GLY A 260 -15.84 17.16 2.11
N LYS A 261 -17.00 17.81 1.93
CA LYS A 261 -18.18 17.23 1.25
C LYS A 261 -17.90 16.84 -0.20
N LYS A 262 -17.28 17.72 -0.99
CA LYS A 262 -16.95 17.46 -2.40
C LYS A 262 -15.93 16.33 -2.56
N ALA A 263 -14.96 16.23 -1.65
CA ALA A 263 -14.02 15.09 -1.64
C ALA A 263 -14.74 13.76 -1.37
N LYS A 264 -15.70 13.75 -0.43
CA LYS A 264 -16.53 12.57 -0.15
C LYS A 264 -17.36 12.16 -1.38
N GLU A 265 -17.96 13.12 -2.07
CA GLU A 265 -18.71 12.89 -3.31
C GLU A 265 -17.81 12.33 -4.42
N PHE A 266 -16.62 12.92 -4.60
CA PHE A 266 -15.62 12.42 -5.54
C PHE A 266 -15.21 10.97 -5.22
N ARG A 267 -14.84 10.68 -3.96
CA ARG A 267 -14.50 9.31 -3.54
C ARG A 267 -15.63 8.33 -3.83
N LYS A 268 -16.87 8.67 -3.49
CA LYS A 268 -18.06 7.85 -3.78
C LYS A 268 -18.21 7.57 -5.28
N LYS A 269 -18.05 8.60 -6.13
CA LYS A 269 -18.11 8.45 -7.60
C LYS A 269 -17.03 7.50 -8.13
N GLN A 270 -15.82 7.54 -7.57
CA GLN A 270 -14.70 6.70 -8.01
C GLN A 270 -14.66 5.32 -7.31
N GLY A 271 -15.63 4.98 -6.47
CA GLY A 271 -15.63 3.71 -5.72
C GLY A 271 -14.61 3.63 -4.58
N ILE A 272 -14.05 4.76 -4.15
CA ILE A 272 -13.10 4.83 -3.03
C ILE A 272 -13.88 4.79 -1.71
N ARG A 273 -13.67 3.74 -0.93
CA ARG A 273 -14.53 3.39 0.22
C ARG A 273 -14.45 4.35 1.40
N HIS A 274 -13.26 4.86 1.71
CA HIS A 274 -12.99 5.63 2.91
C HIS A 274 -12.07 6.83 2.61
N ALA A 275 -12.14 7.85 3.47
CA ALA A 275 -10.98 8.72 3.62
C ALA A 275 -9.86 7.90 4.30
N SER A 276 -8.63 8.20 3.95
CA SER A 276 -7.45 7.50 4.44
C SER A 276 -6.42 8.50 4.93
N ARG A 277 -5.67 8.11 5.95
CA ARG A 277 -4.55 8.92 6.46
C ARG A 277 -3.41 8.99 5.47
N GLU A 278 -3.17 7.88 4.76
CA GLU A 278 -2.10 7.76 3.78
C GLU A 278 -2.55 6.92 2.59
N GLY A 279 -1.99 7.23 1.43
CA GLY A 279 -2.28 6.52 0.20
C GLY A 279 -1.55 7.10 -0.99
N VAL A 280 -1.36 6.27 -2.00
CA VAL A 280 -0.55 6.63 -3.16
C VAL A 280 -1.05 5.90 -4.39
N PHE A 281 -1.01 6.60 -5.53
CA PHE A 281 -1.22 5.96 -6.82
C PHE A 281 0.11 5.39 -7.32
N VAL A 282 0.08 4.21 -7.92
CA VAL A 282 1.16 3.68 -8.74
C VAL A 282 0.62 3.54 -10.15
N ILE A 283 1.31 4.13 -11.12
CA ILE A 283 1.02 3.92 -12.54
C ILE A 283 2.01 2.91 -13.11
N PHE A 284 1.54 2.15 -14.10
CA PHE A 284 2.29 1.07 -14.73
C PHE A 284 2.07 1.10 -16.24
N GLY A 285 3.07 0.67 -16.98
CA GLY A 285 2.95 0.42 -18.41
C GLY A 285 4.29 0.05 -19.03
N TYR A 286 4.27 -0.41 -20.27
CA TYR A 286 5.51 -0.68 -21.01
C TYR A 286 6.23 0.64 -21.30
N PRO A 287 7.53 0.78 -20.93
CA PRO A 287 8.23 2.05 -21.03
C PRO A 287 8.40 2.46 -22.50
N GLY A 288 8.06 3.70 -22.82
CA GLY A 288 8.25 4.32 -24.13
C GLY A 288 9.68 4.83 -24.35
N VAL A 289 10.48 4.89 -23.29
CA VAL A 289 11.88 5.37 -23.29
C VAL A 289 12.81 4.39 -22.60
N SER A 290 14.10 4.45 -22.93
CA SER A 290 15.14 3.63 -22.32
C SER A 290 16.21 4.49 -21.65
N TYR A 291 16.73 4.02 -20.52
CA TYR A 291 17.80 4.69 -19.78
C TYR A 291 19.06 3.82 -19.76
N HIS A 292 20.20 4.41 -20.11
CA HIS A 292 21.49 3.72 -20.13
C HIS A 292 22.37 4.04 -18.92
N LYS A 293 22.00 5.06 -18.13
CA LYS A 293 22.77 5.52 -16.96
C LYS A 293 21.86 5.60 -15.72
N GLY A 294 22.39 5.14 -14.59
CA GLY A 294 21.81 5.35 -13.27
C GLY A 294 22.17 6.72 -12.69
N ILE A 295 21.41 7.18 -11.70
CA ILE A 295 21.70 8.40 -10.93
C ILE A 295 22.01 7.97 -9.50
N LYS A 296 23.17 8.38 -8.99
CA LYS A 296 23.51 8.18 -7.56
C LYS A 296 22.62 9.09 -6.72
N ARG A 297 21.92 8.50 -5.75
CA ARG A 297 21.06 9.23 -4.80
C ARG A 297 21.73 9.27 -3.43
N THR A 298 21.41 10.28 -2.65
CA THR A 298 21.89 10.44 -1.27
C THR A 298 20.70 10.61 -0.33
N PHE A 299 20.84 10.13 0.90
CA PHE A 299 19.97 10.57 1.98
C PHE A 299 20.38 11.98 2.43
N ALA A 300 19.45 12.72 3.04
CA ALA A 300 19.75 14.03 3.60
C ALA A 300 20.81 13.95 4.72
N SER A 301 20.75 12.91 5.55
CA SER A 301 21.76 12.53 6.54
C SER A 301 21.71 11.02 6.79
N VAL A 302 22.81 10.45 7.30
CA VAL A 302 22.87 9.08 7.87
C VAL A 302 23.66 9.17 9.17
N ASP A 303 22.94 9.22 10.29
CA ASP A 303 23.55 9.31 11.61
C ASP A 303 23.89 7.90 12.12
N ARG A 304 25.16 7.67 12.47
CA ARG A 304 25.63 6.43 13.08
C ARG A 304 25.97 6.73 14.53
N LYS A 305 25.19 6.15 15.45
CA LYS A 305 25.44 6.20 16.90
C LYS A 305 26.17 4.95 17.34
#